data_AF-A0A3N4LYA9-F1
#
_entry.id   AF-A0A3N4LYA9-F1
#
_cell.length_a   1.000
_cell.length_b   1.000
_cell.length_c   1.000
_cell.angle_alpha   90.00
_cell.angle_beta   90.00
_cell.angle_gamma   90.00
#
_symmetry.space_group_name_H-M   'P 1'
#
loop_
_entity.id
_entity.type
_entity.pdbx_description
1 polymer ?
#
loop_
_entity_poly.entity_id
_entity_poly.type
_entity_poly.pdbx_seq_one_letter_code
_entity_poly.pdbx_strand_id
1 'polypeptide(L)'
;MNGFIRLCALKIKYRDEQAELEHAYRLFTINTDGPITIFDLKRIARELKENVTDEQLTDMLMEASGGMTVNLNEFEGVMKRTGVL
;
A
#
# COMPACT_ATOMS: atom_id res chain seq x y z
N MET A 1 -24.83 -6.87 26.76
CA MET A 1 -24.82 -6.03 25.55
C MET A 1 -23.39 -6.00 25.02
N ASN A 2 -22.93 -6.68 23.96
CA ASN A 2 -23.44 -7.69 23.04
C ASN A 2 -22.17 -8.19 22.30
N GLY A 3 -21.61 -9.37 22.65
CA GLY A 3 -20.37 -9.86 21.99
C GLY A 3 -20.50 -9.94 20.46
N PHE A 4 -21.71 -10.19 19.99
CA PHE A 4 -22.10 -10.09 18.57
C PHE A 4 -21.86 -8.70 17.96
N ILE A 5 -22.25 -7.61 18.64
CA ILE A 5 -22.06 -6.24 18.14
C ILE A 5 -20.57 -5.90 18.03
N ARG A 6 -19.75 -6.37 18.96
CA ARG A 6 -18.29 -6.20 18.88
C ARG A 6 -17.69 -6.94 17.68
N LEU A 7 -18.13 -8.17 17.41
CA LEU A 7 -17.71 -8.92 16.22
C LEU A 7 -18.16 -8.26 14.92
N CYS A 8 -19.38 -7.74 14.86
CA CYS A 8 -19.87 -6.98 13.71
C CYS A 8 -19.03 -5.72 13.49
N ALA A 9 -18.75 -4.95 14.54
CA ALA A 9 -17.93 -3.74 14.45
C ALA A 9 -16.50 -4.06 13.95
N LEU A 10 -15.88 -5.13 14.46
CA LEU A 10 -14.56 -5.58 14.01
C LEU A 10 -14.57 -6.01 12.53
N LYS A 11 -15.60 -6.74 12.10
CA LYS A 11 -15.73 -7.21 10.72
C LYS A 11 -16.00 -6.06 9.74
N ILE A 12 -16.76 -5.06 10.16
CA ILE A 12 -16.98 -3.82 9.39
C ILE A 12 -15.66 -3.06 9.26
N LYS A 13 -14.97 -2.79 10.38
CA LYS A 13 -13.67 -2.10 10.37
C LYS A 13 -12.66 -2.81 9.45
N TYR A 14 -12.53 -4.12 9.55
CA TYR A 14 -11.64 -4.90 8.71
C TYR A 14 -11.99 -4.80 7.22
N ARG A 15 -13.29 -4.81 6.88
CA ARG A 15 -13.73 -4.64 5.49
C ARG A 15 -13.38 -3.24 4.96
N ASP A 16 -13.53 -2.21 5.80
CA ASP A 16 -13.20 -0.84 5.44
C ASP A 16 -11.68 -0.70 5.22
N GLU A 17 -10.85 -1.23 6.12
CA GLU A 17 -9.39 -1.28 5.99
C GLU A 17 -8.95 -1.99 4.69
N GLN A 18 -9.58 -3.12 4.35
CA GLN A 18 -9.29 -3.84 3.11
C GLN A 18 -9.69 -3.03 1.87
N ALA A 19 -10.84 -2.36 1.90
CA ALA A 19 -11.29 -1.53 0.79
C ALA A 19 -10.37 -0.31 0.58
N GLU A 20 -9.94 0.34 1.67
CA GLU A 20 -8.99 1.45 1.64
C GLU A 20 -7.61 1.01 1.14
N LEU A 21 -7.11 -0.14 1.61
CA LEU A 21 -5.87 -0.75 1.15
C LEU A 21 -5.90 -1.00 -0.35
N GLU A 22 -6.94 -1.67 -0.86
CA GLU A 22 -7.07 -1.94 -2.28
C GLU A 22 -7.18 -0.66 -3.10
N HIS A 23 -7.91 0.34 -2.59
CA HIS A 23 -8.05 1.62 -3.28
C HIS A 23 -6.71 2.35 -3.36
N ALA A 24 -5.97 2.43 -2.26
CA ALA A 24 -4.64 3.02 -2.21
C ALA A 24 -3.68 2.29 -3.15
N TYR A 25 -3.67 0.96 -3.13
CA TYR A 25 -2.84 0.16 -4.02
C TYR A 25 -3.12 0.46 -5.51
N ARG A 26 -4.40 0.58 -5.89
CA ARG A 26 -4.81 0.96 -7.25
C ARG A 26 -4.37 2.37 -7.65
N LEU A 27 -4.22 3.30 -6.70
CA LEU A 27 -3.66 4.63 -7.00
C LEU A 27 -2.19 4.56 -7.40
N PHE A 28 -1.44 3.60 -6.87
CA PHE A 28 -0.06 3.34 -7.31
C PHE A 28 -0.04 2.69 -8.71
N THR A 29 -0.88 1.68 -8.96
CA THR A 29 -0.83 0.87 -10.20
C THR A 29 -1.75 1.35 -11.33
N ILE A 30 -2.12 2.64 -11.34
CA ILE A 30 -3.23 3.17 -12.16
C ILE A 30 -3.08 2.97 -13.68
N ASN A 31 -1.88 2.65 -14.18
CA ASN A 31 -1.58 2.40 -15.59
C ASN A 31 -0.77 1.11 -15.83
N THR A 32 -0.62 0.28 -14.80
CA THR A 32 0.23 -0.90 -14.80
C THR A 32 -0.58 -2.06 -14.21
N ASP A 33 -1.05 -2.96 -15.07
CA ASP A 33 -1.65 -4.21 -14.58
C ASP A 33 -0.54 -5.04 -13.90
N GLY A 34 -0.47 -5.02 -12.57
CA GLY A 34 0.57 -5.76 -11.86
C GLY A 34 0.93 -5.23 -10.48
N PRO A 35 2.10 -5.68 -9.95
CA PRO A 35 2.64 -5.16 -8.71
C PRO A 35 3.13 -3.73 -8.85
N ILE A 36 3.24 -3.00 -7.73
CA ILE A 36 3.87 -1.68 -7.70
C ILE A 36 5.33 -1.85 -8.15
N THR A 37 5.72 -1.06 -9.14
CA THR A 37 7.07 -1.03 -9.70
C THR A 37 7.78 0.29 -9.39
N ILE A 38 9.07 0.36 -9.72
CA ILE A 38 9.81 1.62 -9.64
C ILE A 38 9.20 2.73 -10.52
N PHE A 39 8.55 2.39 -11.63
CA PHE A 39 7.91 3.38 -12.51
C PHE A 39 6.69 4.01 -11.84
N ASP A 40 5.93 3.21 -11.09
CA ASP A 40 4.78 3.68 -10.33
C ASP A 40 5.22 4.65 -9.22
N LEU A 41 6.27 4.30 -8.48
CA LEU A 41 6.82 5.17 -7.45
C LEU A 41 7.40 6.47 -8.03
N LYS A 42 8.11 6.42 -9.17
CA LYS A 42 8.60 7.62 -9.87
C LYS A 42 7.47 8.54 -10.31
N ARG A 43 6.37 7.96 -10.81
CA ARG A 43 5.18 8.72 -11.20
C ARG A 43 4.57 9.42 -10.00
N ILE A 44 4.34 8.71 -8.91
CA ILE A 44 3.78 9.26 -7.68
C ILE A 44 4.67 10.36 -7.09
N ALA A 45 5.99 10.15 -7.00
CA ALA A 45 6.92 11.16 -6.52
C ALA A 45 6.84 12.46 -7.36
N ARG A 46 6.73 12.34 -8.69
CA ARG A 46 6.54 13.48 -9.59
C ARG A 46 5.19 14.18 -9.38
N GLU A 47 4.10 13.42 -9.21
CA GLU A 47 2.77 13.96 -8.96
C GLU A 47 2.70 14.71 -7.62
N LEU A 48 3.40 14.21 -6.59
CA LEU A 48 3.53 14.83 -5.28
C LEU A 48 4.57 15.96 -5.24
N LYS A 49 5.31 16.18 -6.33
CA LYS A 49 6.42 17.15 -6.42
C LYS A 49 7.52 16.91 -5.40
N GLU A 50 7.72 15.65 -5.01
CA GLU A 50 8.81 15.24 -4.15
C GLU A 50 10.06 14.93 -4.98
N ASN A 51 11.22 15.34 -4.48
CA ASN A 51 12.49 15.05 -5.13
C ASN A 51 13.11 13.80 -4.50
N VAL A 52 12.72 12.64 -5.02
CA VAL A 52 13.20 11.33 -4.57
C VAL A 52 14.07 10.71 -5.67
N THR A 53 15.25 10.23 -5.30
CA THR A 53 16.19 9.64 -6.28
C THR A 53 15.80 8.22 -6.65
N ASP A 54 16.27 7.76 -7.81
CA ASP A 54 16.09 6.37 -8.25
C ASP A 54 16.62 5.35 -7.23
N GLU A 55 17.69 5.69 -6.53
CA GLU A 55 18.28 4.88 -5.45
C GLU A 55 17.33 4.77 -4.26
N GLN A 56 16.79 5.88 -3.77
CA GLN A 56 15.81 5.90 -2.69
C GLN A 56 14.54 5.12 -3.04
N LEU A 57 14.06 5.24 -4.28
CA LEU A 57 12.89 4.48 -4.75
C LEU A 57 13.19 2.97 -4.82
N THR A 58 14.41 2.59 -5.17
CA THR A 58 14.86 1.20 -5.19
C THR A 58 14.93 0.64 -3.78
N ASP A 59 15.48 1.43 -2.84
CA ASP A 59 15.56 1.06 -1.43
C ASP A 59 14.16 0.85 -0.83
N MET A 60 13.17 1.69 -1.19
CA MET A 60 11.78 1.51 -0.77
C MET A 60 11.19 0.16 -1.22
N LEU A 61 11.47 -0.27 -2.46
CA LEU A 61 10.99 -1.57 -2.98
C LEU A 61 11.67 -2.75 -2.28
N MET A 62 12.98 -2.64 -2.06
CA MET A 62 13.78 -3.63 -1.34
C MET A 62 13.35 -3.76 0.12
N GLU A 63 13.06 -2.66 0.81
CA GLU A 63 12.56 -2.69 2.18
C GLU A 63 11.15 -3.28 2.27
N ALA A 64 10.30 -3.00 1.27
CA ALA A 64 8.93 -3.48 1.26
C ALA A 64 8.80 -4.99 0.99
N SER A 65 9.58 -5.51 0.03
CA SER A 65 9.41 -6.86 -0.52
C SER A 65 10.69 -7.72 -0.54
N GLY A 66 11.87 -7.12 -0.35
CA GLY A 66 13.15 -7.77 -0.63
C GLY A 66 13.45 -7.93 -2.14
N GLY A 67 12.64 -7.32 -3.00
CA GLY A 67 12.76 -7.42 -4.46
C GLY A 67 12.49 -6.10 -5.17
N MET A 68 12.18 -6.19 -6.47
CA MET A 68 11.99 -5.01 -7.34
C MET A 68 10.51 -4.62 -7.55
N THR A 69 9.59 -5.33 -6.91
CA THR A 69 8.15 -5.13 -7.10
C THR A 69 7.41 -5.42 -5.81
N VAL A 70 6.33 -4.69 -5.54
CA VAL A 70 5.53 -4.86 -4.32
C VAL A 70 4.10 -5.27 -4.70
N ASN A 71 3.69 -6.47 -4.28
CA ASN A 71 2.32 -6.94 -4.45
C ASN A 71 1.38 -6.41 -3.34
N LEU A 72 0.07 -6.68 -3.44
CA LEU A 72 -0.91 -6.19 -2.48
C LEU A 72 -0.66 -6.63 -1.03
N ASN A 73 -0.20 -7.87 -0.81
CA ASN A 73 0.07 -8.39 0.54
C ASN A 73 1.31 -7.74 1.16
N GLU A 74 2.34 -7.50 0.34
CA GLU A 74 3.54 -6.77 0.77
C GLU A 74 3.21 -5.31 1.09
N PHE A 75 2.40 -4.67 0.25
CA PHE A 75 1.88 -3.32 0.49
C PHE A 75 1.07 -3.23 1.78
N GLU A 76 0.19 -4.20 2.06
CA GLU A 76 -0.51 -4.31 3.34
C GLU A 76 0.47 -4.40 4.51
N GLY A 77 1.51 -5.23 4.37
CA GLY A 77 2.56 -5.38 5.36
C GLY A 77 3.27 -4.05 5.65
N VAL A 78 3.59 -3.27 4.61
CA VAL A 78 4.18 -1.93 4.76
C VAL A 78 3.22 -0.99 5.51
N MET A 79 1.96 -0.90 5.07
CA MET A 79 0.96 0.01 5.65
C MET A 79 0.68 -0.27 7.13
N LYS A 80 0.68 -1.55 7.54
CA LYS A 80 0.56 -1.96 8.94
C LYS A 80 1.80 -1.61 9.77
N ARG A 81 3.02 -1.74 9.20
CA ARG A 81 4.27 -1.38 9.90
C ARG A 81 4.41 0.12 10.11
N THR A 82 3.92 0.92 9.17
CA THR A 82 3.96 2.39 9.24
C THR A 82 2.82 2.99 10.07
N GLY A 83 1.86 2.16 10.53
CA GLY A 83 0.73 2.60 11.35
C GLY A 83 -0.33 3.39 10.56
N VAL A 84 -0.33 3.27 9.25
CA VAL A 84 -1.35 3.86 8.36
C VAL A 84 -2.63 3.01 8.37
N LEU A 85 -2.50 1.71 8.64
CA LEU A 85 -3.59 0.74 8.87
C LEU A 85 -3.54 0.16 10.29
#